data_AF-A0A2R6HPE9-F1
#
_entry.id   AF-A0A2R6HPE9-F1
#
_cell.length_a   1.000
_cell.length_b   1.000
_cell.length_c   1.000
_cell.angle_alpha   90.00
_cell.angle_beta   90.00
_cell.angle_gamma   90.00
#
_symmetry.space_group_name_H-M   'P 1'
#
loop_
_entity.id
_entity.type
_entity.pdbx_description
1 polymer ?
#
loop_
_entity_poly.entity_id
_entity_poly.type
_entity_poly.pdbx_seq_one_letter_code
_entity_poly.pdbx_strand_id
1 'polypeptide(L)'
;MSPDLGSTGRRDTVGAVLVALGILLLIAPALAPVQPVLYHESYDGTTANRTTLEQQGLTVISYENLSERGQELYVATLESGGRYTVPVGQGASEFPYPTEGDLGSAEDYRERSAMESIVIERPDDASLPPADENREAAEYRAREEVEGGEEESTPSEEEVQQYRERITRYDMMTTRTDTPPLSGTAHLVRMLALLAGAVAVGTGGYLLSSP
;
A
#
# COMPACT_ATOMS: atom_id res chain seq x y z
N MET A 1 26.80 -57.69 21.79
CA MET A 1 26.27 -56.35 21.44
C MET A 1 25.09 -56.58 20.52
N SER A 2 23.87 -56.55 21.07
CA SER A 2 22.66 -56.60 20.25
C SER A 2 22.42 -55.20 19.70
N PRO A 3 22.23 -55.02 18.38
CA PRO A 3 21.85 -53.72 17.84
C PRO A 3 20.49 -53.32 18.40
N ASP A 4 20.41 -52.07 18.84
CA ASP A 4 19.22 -51.46 19.42
C ASP A 4 18.19 -51.15 18.33
N LEU A 5 17.39 -52.17 18.00
CA LEU A 5 16.36 -52.16 16.94
C LEU A 5 15.21 -51.15 17.19
N GLY A 6 15.09 -50.62 18.41
CA GLY A 6 14.07 -49.61 18.74
C GLY A 6 14.38 -48.21 18.19
N SER A 7 15.66 -47.93 17.92
CA SER A 7 16.12 -46.60 17.48
C SER A 7 15.83 -46.31 16.01
N THR A 8 15.87 -47.35 15.15
CA THR A 8 15.68 -47.25 13.70
C THR A 8 14.23 -46.92 13.34
N GLY A 9 13.25 -47.65 13.91
CA GLY A 9 11.83 -47.41 13.63
C GLY A 9 11.35 -46.02 14.09
N ARG A 10 11.91 -45.49 15.19
CA ARG A 10 11.60 -44.14 15.65
C ARG A 10 12.19 -43.07 14.74
N ARG A 11 13.41 -43.27 14.22
CA ARG A 11 14.06 -42.37 13.27
C ARG A 11 13.32 -42.32 11.93
N ASP A 12 12.94 -43.48 11.40
CA ASP A 12 12.17 -43.57 10.16
C ASP A 12 10.81 -42.89 10.27
N THR A 13 10.13 -43.10 11.41
CA THR A 13 8.84 -42.44 11.69
C THR A 13 9.01 -40.92 11.75
N VAL A 14 10.05 -40.43 12.44
CA VAL A 14 10.34 -38.99 12.52
C VAL A 14 10.70 -38.42 11.14
N GLY A 15 11.50 -39.13 10.34
CA GLY A 15 11.86 -38.73 8.99
C GLY A 15 10.65 -38.63 8.07
N ALA A 16 9.76 -39.63 8.08
CA ALA A 16 8.53 -39.63 7.30
C ALA A 16 7.58 -38.48 7.70
N VAL A 17 7.43 -38.22 9.00
CA VAL A 17 6.62 -37.10 9.52
C VAL A 17 7.21 -35.76 9.07
N LEU A 18 8.54 -35.58 9.13
CA LEU A 18 9.20 -34.35 8.69
C LEU A 18 9.04 -34.11 7.19
N VAL A 19 9.13 -35.16 6.36
CA VAL A 19 8.87 -35.04 4.91
C VAL A 19 7.41 -34.65 4.66
N ALA A 20 6.46 -35.32 5.31
CA ALA A 20 5.03 -35.01 5.13
C ALA A 20 4.70 -33.58 5.58
N LEU A 21 5.21 -33.16 6.74
CA LEU A 21 5.07 -31.79 7.25
C LEU A 21 5.75 -30.78 6.30
N GLY A 22 6.94 -31.11 5.79
CA GLY A 22 7.67 -30.26 4.86
C GLY A 22 6.91 -30.04 3.55
N ILE A 23 6.34 -31.10 2.97
CA ILE A 23 5.47 -31.01 1.79
C ILE A 23 4.25 -30.14 2.09
N LEU A 24 3.61 -30.35 3.25
CA LEU A 24 2.44 -29.55 3.65
C LEU A 24 2.79 -28.05 3.76
N LEU A 25 3.92 -27.72 4.39
CA LEU A 25 4.40 -26.34 4.54
C LEU A 25 4.81 -25.69 3.21
N LEU A 26 5.16 -26.48 2.19
CA LEU A 26 5.45 -25.96 0.86
C LEU A 26 4.17 -25.70 0.04
N ILE A 27 3.17 -26.58 0.14
CA ILE A 27 1.95 -26.50 -0.67
C ILE A 27 0.92 -25.55 -0.05
N ALA A 28 0.69 -25.62 1.26
CA ALA A 28 -0.40 -24.88 1.90
C ALA A 28 -0.32 -23.35 1.70
N PRO A 29 0.85 -22.68 1.80
CA PRO A 29 0.95 -21.24 1.57
C PRO A 29 0.64 -20.81 0.13
N ALA A 30 0.85 -21.70 -0.86
CA ALA A 30 0.54 -21.43 -2.26
C ALA A 30 -0.96 -21.48 -2.55
N LEU A 31 -1.72 -22.23 -1.74
CA LEU A 31 -3.17 -22.36 -1.87
C LEU A 31 -3.95 -21.38 -0.99
N ALA A 32 -3.32 -20.79 0.02
CA ALA A 32 -3.94 -19.76 0.84
C ALA A 32 -3.98 -18.43 0.06
N PRO A 33 -5.14 -17.76 -0.07
CA PRO A 33 -5.19 -16.41 -0.64
C PRO A 33 -4.46 -15.41 0.25
N VAL A 34 -3.79 -14.42 -0.34
CA VAL A 34 -3.21 -13.31 0.45
C VAL A 34 -4.39 -12.43 0.85
N GLN A 35 -4.54 -12.11 2.13
CA GLN A 35 -5.59 -11.19 2.53
C GLN A 35 -5.30 -9.80 1.93
N PRO A 36 -6.25 -9.19 1.21
CA PRO A 36 -6.07 -7.85 0.67
C PRO A 36 -5.93 -6.82 1.79
N VAL A 37 -5.35 -5.67 1.44
CA VAL A 37 -5.18 -4.52 2.33
C VAL A 37 -5.72 -3.26 1.64
N LEU A 38 -6.00 -2.25 2.46
CA LEU A 38 -6.43 -0.94 2.03
C LEU A 38 -5.21 -0.02 1.94
N TYR A 39 -4.95 0.50 0.76
CA TYR A 39 -3.87 1.43 0.47
C TYR A 39 -4.33 2.87 0.66
N HIS A 40 -3.39 3.70 1.10
CA HIS A 40 -3.48 5.16 1.19
C HIS A 40 -2.18 5.71 0.61
N GLU A 41 -2.28 6.57 -0.39
CA GLU A 41 -1.15 7.18 -1.08
C GLU A 41 -1.39 8.68 -1.22
N SER A 42 -0.50 9.54 -0.73
CA SER A 42 -0.62 11.02 -0.75
C SER A 42 0.44 11.70 -1.62
N TYR A 43 0.91 10.99 -2.66
CA TYR A 43 1.91 11.52 -3.60
C TYR A 43 1.31 12.49 -4.61
N ASP A 44 0.01 12.36 -4.87
CA ASP A 44 -0.71 13.19 -5.81
C ASP A 44 -1.16 14.46 -5.08
N GLY A 45 -0.60 15.61 -5.40
CA GLY A 45 -1.19 16.88 -4.96
C GLY A 45 -1.98 17.53 -6.09
N THR A 46 -2.59 18.68 -5.78
CA THR A 46 -3.37 19.44 -6.75
C THR A 46 -3.25 20.94 -6.50
N THR A 47 -3.26 21.72 -7.58
CA THR A 47 -3.28 23.19 -7.55
C THR A 47 -4.68 23.75 -7.76
N ALA A 48 -5.65 22.86 -8.04
CA ALA A 48 -7.02 23.22 -8.31
C ALA A 48 -7.75 23.64 -7.02
N ASN A 49 -8.69 24.59 -7.16
CA ASN A 49 -9.58 24.96 -6.06
C ASN A 49 -10.73 23.94 -5.91
N ARG A 50 -11.44 23.99 -4.77
CA ARG A 50 -12.60 23.13 -4.48
C ARG A 50 -13.59 23.03 -5.66
N THR A 51 -14.01 24.16 -6.24
CA THR A 51 -15.00 24.16 -7.33
C THR A 51 -14.51 23.38 -8.54
N THR A 52 -13.25 23.53 -8.93
CA THR A 52 -12.65 22.79 -10.05
C THR A 52 -12.55 21.30 -9.74
N LEU A 53 -12.16 20.94 -8.52
CA LEU A 53 -12.05 19.53 -8.08
C LEU A 53 -13.42 18.84 -8.09
N GLU A 54 -14.44 19.51 -7.56
CA GLU A 54 -15.83 19.01 -7.58
C GLU A 54 -16.36 18.86 -9.02
N GLN A 55 -16.03 19.80 -9.92
CA GLN A 55 -16.37 19.69 -11.34
C GLN A 55 -15.67 18.51 -12.05
N GLN A 56 -14.49 18.11 -11.57
CA GLN A 56 -13.77 16.92 -12.03
C GLN A 56 -14.33 15.63 -11.44
N GLY A 57 -15.36 15.70 -10.59
CA GLY A 57 -15.97 14.55 -9.94
C GLY A 57 -15.21 14.07 -8.71
N LEU A 58 -14.23 14.83 -8.22
CA LEU A 58 -13.47 14.47 -7.03
C LEU A 58 -14.24 14.83 -5.77
N THR A 59 -14.19 13.94 -4.79
CA THR A 59 -14.76 14.18 -3.46
C THR A 59 -13.81 15.05 -2.66
N VAL A 60 -14.28 16.23 -2.23
CA VAL A 60 -13.49 17.17 -1.41
C VAL A 60 -14.04 17.20 0.01
N ILE A 61 -13.25 16.78 1.00
CA ILE A 61 -13.63 16.74 2.41
C ILE A 61 -12.64 17.57 3.24
N SER A 62 -13.13 18.47 4.09
CA SER A 62 -12.27 19.17 5.04
C SER A 62 -11.74 18.22 6.11
N TYR A 63 -10.46 18.35 6.49
CA TYR A 63 -9.83 17.49 7.48
C TYR A 63 -10.63 17.38 8.79
N GLU A 64 -11.20 18.49 9.25
CA GLU A 64 -12.03 18.54 10.48
C GLU A 64 -13.34 17.74 10.37
N ASN A 65 -13.80 17.49 9.14
CA ASN A 65 -15.00 16.70 8.86
C ASN A 65 -14.69 15.22 8.61
N LEU A 66 -13.43 14.82 8.57
CA LEU A 66 -13.05 13.41 8.57
C LEU A 66 -13.42 12.78 9.91
N SER A 67 -13.80 11.51 9.88
CA SER A 67 -13.92 10.72 11.09
C SER A 67 -12.58 10.64 11.84
N GLU A 68 -12.59 10.31 13.13
CA GLU A 68 -11.35 10.06 13.89
C GLU A 68 -10.44 9.06 13.16
N ARG A 69 -11.06 8.03 12.53
CA ARG A 69 -10.33 7.04 11.76
C ARG A 69 -9.77 7.60 10.46
N GLY A 70 -10.51 8.44 9.75
CA GLY A 70 -10.04 9.11 8.54
C GLY A 70 -8.86 10.04 8.81
N GLN A 71 -8.92 10.81 9.91
CA GLN A 71 -7.82 11.65 10.36
C GLN A 71 -6.57 10.84 10.71
N GLU A 72 -6.73 9.75 11.48
CA GLU A 72 -5.63 8.86 11.85
C GLU A 72 -4.95 8.26 10.61
N LEU A 73 -5.74 7.76 9.65
CA LEU A 73 -5.22 7.17 8.42
C LEU A 73 -4.50 8.19 7.55
N TYR A 74 -5.04 9.39 7.43
CA TYR A 74 -4.42 10.47 6.68
C TYR A 74 -3.08 10.87 7.31
N VAL A 75 -3.05 11.14 8.62
CA VAL A 75 -1.81 11.49 9.34
C VAL A 75 -0.78 10.37 9.25
N ALA A 76 -1.18 9.11 9.46
CA ALA A 76 -0.28 7.97 9.36
C ALA A 76 0.31 7.80 7.95
N THR A 77 -0.44 8.17 6.92
CA THR A 77 0.04 8.19 5.53
C THR A 77 1.14 9.22 5.35
N LEU A 78 0.92 10.44 5.84
CA LEU A 78 1.92 11.51 5.77
C LEU A 78 3.19 11.17 6.58
N GLU A 79 3.04 10.65 7.79
CA GLU A 79 4.18 10.24 8.62
C GLU A 79 4.98 9.07 8.03
N SER A 80 4.33 8.26 7.19
CA SER A 80 4.95 7.11 6.51
C SER A 80 5.58 7.48 5.16
N GLY A 81 5.74 8.77 4.85
CA GLY A 81 6.31 9.23 3.58
C GLY A 81 5.40 8.96 2.39
N GLY A 82 4.11 9.17 2.59
CA GLY A 82 3.10 9.17 1.54
C GLY A 82 2.50 7.82 1.18
N ARG A 83 2.81 6.75 1.93
CA ARG A 83 2.20 5.42 1.71
C ARG A 83 1.91 4.72 3.03
N TYR A 84 0.66 4.31 3.21
CA TYR A 84 0.24 3.53 4.37
C TYR A 84 -0.79 2.47 4.02
N THR A 85 -0.73 1.33 4.69
CA THR A 85 -1.65 0.20 4.44
C THR A 85 -2.27 -0.31 5.73
N VAL A 86 -3.55 -0.66 5.69
CA VAL A 86 -4.26 -1.27 6.83
C VAL A 86 -5.07 -2.50 6.39
N PRO A 87 -5.38 -3.42 7.31
CA PRO A 87 -6.26 -4.55 6.99
C PRO A 87 -7.65 -4.09 6.52
N VAL A 88 -8.28 -4.89 5.66
CA VAL A 88 -9.69 -4.67 5.29
C VAL A 88 -10.57 -4.67 6.54
N GLY A 89 -11.49 -3.70 6.60
CA GLY A 89 -12.34 -3.44 7.77
C GLY A 89 -11.77 -2.41 8.74
N GLN A 90 -10.53 -1.95 8.55
CA GLN A 90 -9.92 -0.85 9.32
C GLN A 90 -9.78 0.45 8.50
N GLY A 91 -10.47 0.56 7.38
CA GLY A 91 -10.51 1.79 6.58
C GLY A 91 -11.44 2.84 7.18
N ALA A 92 -11.47 4.03 6.57
CA ALA A 92 -12.45 5.06 6.85
C ALA A 92 -13.62 4.97 5.85
N SER A 93 -14.86 5.15 6.33
CA SER A 93 -16.07 5.00 5.50
C SER A 93 -16.21 6.04 4.39
N GLU A 94 -15.58 7.18 4.58
CA GLU A 94 -15.55 8.31 3.65
C GLU A 94 -14.52 8.11 2.52
N PHE A 95 -13.66 7.08 2.59
CA PHE A 95 -12.69 6.77 1.53
C PHE A 95 -13.24 5.65 0.63
N PRO A 96 -13.07 5.75 -0.70
CA PRO A 96 -13.77 4.89 -1.65
C PRO A 96 -13.23 3.45 -1.74
N TYR A 97 -11.93 3.22 -1.51
CA TYR A 97 -11.26 1.90 -1.56
C TYR A 97 -11.70 0.92 -2.69
N PRO A 98 -11.81 1.37 -3.95
CA PRO A 98 -12.16 0.48 -5.06
C PRO A 98 -11.17 -0.68 -5.18
N THR A 99 -11.66 -1.84 -5.60
CA THR A 99 -10.83 -2.98 -5.97
C THR A 99 -10.29 -2.80 -7.40
N GLU A 100 -9.25 -3.56 -7.76
CA GLU A 100 -8.76 -3.59 -9.15
C GLU A 100 -9.87 -3.95 -10.15
N GLY A 101 -10.82 -4.81 -9.75
CA GLY A 101 -11.99 -5.14 -10.56
C GLY A 101 -12.91 -3.95 -10.80
N ASP A 102 -13.11 -3.10 -9.79
CA ASP A 102 -13.91 -1.88 -9.90
C ASP A 102 -13.21 -0.87 -10.83
N LEU A 103 -11.90 -0.67 -10.64
CA LEU A 103 -11.09 0.24 -11.47
C LEU A 103 -10.96 -0.24 -12.94
N GLY A 104 -10.97 -1.56 -13.15
CA GLY A 104 -10.94 -2.17 -14.48
C GLY A 104 -12.22 -1.98 -15.29
N SER A 105 -13.32 -1.60 -14.64
CA SER A 105 -14.60 -1.30 -15.30
C SER A 105 -14.69 0.12 -15.85
N ALA A 106 -13.85 1.04 -15.36
CA ALA A 106 -13.75 2.41 -15.87
C ALA A 106 -13.07 2.43 -17.25
N GLU A 107 -13.73 3.03 -18.23
CA GLU A 107 -13.24 3.14 -19.61
C GLU A 107 -12.21 4.27 -19.76
N ASP A 108 -12.36 5.35 -18.98
CA ASP A 108 -11.49 6.53 -18.99
C ASP A 108 -10.56 6.54 -17.76
N TYR A 109 -9.32 6.99 -17.96
CA TYR A 109 -8.36 7.25 -16.90
C TYR A 109 -8.87 8.25 -15.86
N ARG A 110 -9.58 9.31 -16.28
CA ARG A 110 -10.12 10.33 -15.38
C ARG A 110 -11.19 9.76 -14.46
N GLU A 111 -12.05 8.91 -15.00
CA GLU A 111 -13.08 8.21 -14.22
C GLU A 111 -12.41 7.30 -13.19
N ARG A 112 -11.41 6.51 -13.61
CA ARG A 112 -10.63 5.66 -12.71
C ARG A 112 -10.00 6.46 -11.57
N SER A 113 -9.32 7.56 -11.89
CA SER A 113 -8.70 8.44 -10.90
C SER A 113 -9.74 9.00 -9.93
N ALA A 114 -10.89 9.48 -10.41
CA ALA A 114 -11.94 9.98 -9.53
C ALA A 114 -12.54 8.89 -8.61
N MET A 115 -12.53 7.62 -9.03
CA MET A 115 -13.01 6.49 -8.22
C MET A 115 -12.08 6.13 -7.06
N GLU A 116 -10.77 6.31 -7.21
CA GLU A 116 -9.78 5.97 -6.17
C GLU A 116 -9.32 7.19 -5.35
N SER A 117 -9.48 8.40 -5.87
CA SER A 117 -8.96 9.62 -5.24
C SER A 117 -10.01 10.35 -4.38
N ILE A 118 -9.53 10.88 -3.26
CA ILE A 118 -10.23 11.84 -2.39
C ILE A 118 -9.33 13.06 -2.18
N VAL A 119 -9.91 14.24 -2.06
CA VAL A 119 -9.18 15.46 -1.72
C VAL A 119 -9.50 15.87 -0.29
N ILE A 120 -8.46 16.08 0.51
CA ILE A 120 -8.54 16.53 1.88
C ILE A 120 -8.16 18.01 1.92
N GLU A 121 -9.12 18.86 2.29
CA GLU A 121 -8.86 20.28 2.55
C GLU A 121 -8.24 20.44 3.94
N ARG A 122 -6.98 20.87 3.98
CA ARG A 122 -6.19 21.07 5.19
C ARG A 122 -6.51 22.43 5.83
N PRO A 123 -6.58 22.52 7.17
CA PRO A 123 -6.67 23.79 7.87
C PRO A 123 -5.39 24.61 7.69
N ASP A 124 -5.52 25.93 7.65
CA ASP A 124 -4.38 26.85 7.45
C ASP A 124 -3.32 26.76 8.59
N ASP A 125 -3.74 26.47 9.83
CA ASP A 125 -2.87 26.37 11.02
C ASP A 125 -2.70 24.92 11.52
N ALA A 126 -2.90 23.93 10.64
CA ALA A 126 -2.88 22.54 11.07
C ALA A 126 -1.45 22.08 11.43
N SER A 127 -1.28 21.53 12.63
CA SER A 127 -0.06 20.82 13.07
C SER A 127 0.19 19.49 12.33
N LEU A 128 -0.32 19.39 11.12
CA LEU A 128 -0.22 18.22 10.25
C LEU A 128 1.18 18.16 9.64
N PRO A 129 1.74 16.96 9.43
CA PRO A 129 2.95 16.80 8.64
C PRO A 129 2.79 17.44 7.25
N PRO A 130 3.87 17.89 6.59
CA PRO A 130 3.79 18.42 5.24
C PRO A 130 3.18 17.38 4.29
N ALA A 131 2.48 17.82 3.25
CA ALA A 131 2.02 16.93 2.19
C ALA A 131 3.23 16.30 1.49
N ASP A 132 3.12 15.04 1.09
CA ASP A 132 4.21 14.28 0.47
C ASP A 132 4.36 14.54 -1.04
N GLU A 133 3.61 15.48 -1.60
CA GLU A 133 3.75 15.85 -3.00
C GLU A 133 5.21 16.25 -3.29
N ASN A 134 5.81 15.55 -4.26
CA ASN A 134 7.19 15.78 -4.63
C ASN A 134 7.37 17.24 -5.08
N ARG A 135 8.32 17.94 -4.46
CA ARG A 135 8.72 19.31 -4.82
C ARG A 135 8.96 19.46 -6.33
N GLU A 136 9.49 18.42 -6.98
CA GLU A 136 9.73 18.39 -8.43
C GLU A 136 8.44 18.31 -9.24
N ALA A 137 7.41 17.61 -8.75
CA ALA A 137 6.09 17.55 -9.38
C ALA A 137 5.35 18.90 -9.27
N ALA A 138 5.45 19.56 -8.11
CA ALA A 138 4.94 20.92 -7.92
C ALA A 138 5.63 21.92 -8.86
N GLU A 139 6.96 21.84 -8.98
CA GLU A 139 7.75 22.69 -9.89
C GLU A 139 7.46 22.38 -11.37
N TYR A 140 7.17 21.12 -11.73
CA TYR A 140 6.77 20.73 -13.09
C TYR A 140 5.37 21.26 -13.45
N ARG A 141 4.37 21.09 -12.58
CA ARG A 141 3.02 21.62 -12.84
C ARG A 141 3.00 23.15 -12.93
N ALA A 142 3.79 23.82 -12.10
CA ALA A 142 3.97 25.27 -12.20
C ALA A 142 4.54 25.71 -13.56
N ARG A 143 5.35 24.88 -14.22
CA ARG A 143 5.85 25.14 -15.59
C ARG A 143 4.80 24.87 -16.65
N GLU A 144 4.05 23.78 -16.53
CA GLU A 144 3.00 23.41 -17.51
C GLU A 144 1.88 24.45 -17.57
N GLU A 145 1.46 25.01 -16.44
CA GLU A 145 0.46 26.08 -16.38
C GLU A 145 0.96 27.40 -16.98
N VAL A 146 2.29 27.62 -16.99
CA VAL A 146 2.95 28.78 -17.62
C VAL A 146 3.15 28.56 -19.13
N GLU A 147 3.48 27.36 -19.59
CA GLU A 147 3.63 27.03 -21.03
C GLU A 147 2.32 27.13 -21.84
N GLY A 148 1.16 27.07 -21.19
CA GLY A 148 -0.14 27.40 -21.79
C GLY A 148 -0.34 28.89 -22.09
N GLY A 149 0.54 29.75 -21.56
CA GLY A 149 0.69 31.16 -21.90
C GLY A 149 2.04 31.41 -22.60
N GLU A 150 2.10 32.41 -23.47
CA GLU A 150 3.30 32.73 -24.24
C GLU A 150 4.46 33.18 -23.31
N GLU A 151 5.32 32.27 -22.83
CA GLU A 151 6.77 32.43 -22.57
C GLU A 151 7.34 31.22 -21.78
N GLU A 152 8.36 30.55 -22.34
CA GLU A 152 9.22 29.59 -21.62
C GLU A 152 10.03 30.31 -20.53
N SER A 153 9.41 30.61 -19.39
CA SER A 153 10.07 31.21 -18.24
C SER A 153 10.20 30.17 -17.13
N THR A 154 11.43 29.99 -16.60
CA THR A 154 11.61 29.22 -15.36
C THR A 154 10.81 29.93 -14.25
N PRO A 155 9.92 29.23 -13.51
CA PRO A 155 9.08 29.85 -12.49
C PRO A 155 9.93 30.61 -11.47
N SER A 156 9.51 31.83 -11.11
CA SER A 156 10.17 32.60 -10.06
C SER A 156 10.02 31.91 -8.69
N GLU A 157 10.93 32.18 -7.76
CA GLU A 157 10.85 31.59 -6.41
C GLU A 157 9.53 31.97 -5.70
N GLU A 158 8.99 33.16 -5.95
CA GLU A 158 7.72 33.63 -5.40
C GLU A 158 6.53 32.85 -5.97
N GLU A 159 6.53 32.54 -7.27
CA GLU A 159 5.49 31.70 -7.89
C GLU A 159 5.56 30.27 -7.34
N VAL A 160 6.75 29.69 -7.21
CA VAL A 160 6.92 28.36 -6.61
C VAL A 160 6.44 28.33 -5.16
N GLN A 161 6.65 29.40 -4.38
CA GLN A 161 6.11 29.53 -3.03
C GLN A 161 4.57 29.59 -3.02
N GLN A 162 3.96 30.39 -3.90
CA GLN A 162 2.50 30.46 -4.03
C GLN A 162 1.87 29.14 -4.48
N TYR A 163 2.55 28.39 -5.36
CA TYR A 163 2.15 27.04 -5.74
C TYR A 163 2.22 26.08 -4.55
N ARG A 164 3.30 26.13 -3.76
CA ARG A 164 3.42 25.33 -2.53
C ARG A 164 2.31 25.65 -1.54
N GLU A 165 1.99 26.92 -1.33
CA GLU A 165 0.90 27.36 -0.45
C GLU A 165 -0.47 26.83 -0.92
N ARG A 166 -0.73 26.82 -2.23
CA ARG A 166 -1.96 26.24 -2.81
C ARG A 166 -2.01 24.71 -2.66
N ILE A 167 -0.91 24.03 -2.97
CA ILE A 167 -0.76 22.57 -2.82
C ILE A 167 -0.95 22.17 -1.35
N THR A 168 -0.46 22.97 -0.40
CA THR A 168 -0.65 22.67 1.03
C THR A 168 -2.09 22.79 1.50
N ARG A 169 -3.02 23.39 0.75
CA ARG A 169 -4.42 23.50 1.16
C ARG A 169 -5.26 22.31 0.75
N TYR A 170 -5.05 21.77 -0.46
CA TYR A 170 -5.81 20.64 -0.98
C TYR A 170 -4.86 19.48 -1.25
N ASP A 171 -4.88 18.49 -0.37
CA ASP A 171 -4.05 17.31 -0.48
C ASP A 171 -4.86 16.17 -1.10
N MET A 172 -4.38 15.58 -2.18
CA MET A 172 -5.07 14.47 -2.82
C MET A 172 -4.50 13.15 -2.28
N MET A 173 -5.40 12.24 -1.93
CA MET A 173 -5.07 10.92 -1.44
C MET A 173 -5.76 9.88 -2.30
N THR A 174 -4.97 8.98 -2.85
CA THR A 174 -5.43 7.83 -3.61
C THR A 174 -5.61 6.65 -2.65
N THR A 175 -6.77 6.00 -2.73
CA THR A 175 -7.14 4.87 -1.87
C THR A 175 -7.63 3.70 -2.72
N ARG A 176 -7.20 2.48 -2.41
CA ARG A 176 -7.62 1.28 -3.13
C ARG A 176 -7.51 0.02 -2.30
N THR A 177 -8.21 -1.02 -2.70
CA THR A 177 -8.09 -2.36 -2.15
C THR A 177 -7.25 -3.23 -3.07
N ASP A 178 -6.11 -3.71 -2.58
CA ASP A 178 -5.18 -4.53 -3.38
C ASP A 178 -4.42 -5.54 -2.49
N THR A 179 -3.69 -6.45 -3.12
CA THR A 179 -2.76 -7.37 -2.49
C THR A 179 -1.69 -6.61 -1.70
N PRO A 180 -1.26 -7.13 -0.53
CA PRO A 180 -0.28 -6.44 0.30
C PRO A 180 1.09 -6.39 -0.37
N PRO A 181 1.90 -5.35 -0.05
CA PRO A 181 3.22 -5.18 -0.64
C PRO A 181 4.09 -6.39 -0.32
N LEU A 182 5.03 -6.73 -1.20
CA LEU A 182 5.91 -7.90 -1.03
C LEU A 182 6.71 -7.88 0.28
N SER A 183 6.99 -6.69 0.82
CA SER A 183 7.64 -6.47 2.12
C SER A 183 6.70 -6.63 3.32
N GLY A 184 5.40 -6.82 3.09
CA GLY A 184 4.38 -6.97 4.12
C GLY A 184 4.52 -8.26 4.91
N THR A 185 4.05 -8.23 6.16
CA THR A 185 4.12 -9.36 7.11
C THR A 185 3.45 -10.63 6.59
N ALA A 186 2.41 -10.51 5.76
CA ALA A 186 1.73 -11.65 5.15
C ALA A 186 2.66 -12.49 4.25
N HIS A 187 3.56 -11.86 3.49
CA HIS A 187 4.53 -12.57 2.65
C HIS A 187 5.68 -13.15 3.47
N LEU A 188 6.06 -12.52 4.60
CA LEU A 188 7.06 -13.05 5.52
C LEU A 188 6.65 -14.40 6.12
N VAL A 189 5.39 -14.54 6.53
CA VAL A 189 4.86 -15.82 7.05
C VAL A 189 4.94 -16.92 5.99
N ARG A 190 4.63 -16.60 4.73
CA ARG A 190 4.75 -17.55 3.61
C ARG A 190 6.21 -17.94 3.37
N MET A 191 7.12 -16.97 3.32
CA MET A 191 8.55 -17.25 3.17
C MET A 191 9.08 -18.13 4.29
N LEU A 192 8.70 -17.85 5.54
CA LEU A 192 9.11 -18.65 6.69
C LEU A 192 8.56 -20.08 6.61
N ALA A 193 7.30 -20.25 6.20
CA ALA A 193 6.71 -21.56 5.97
C ALA A 193 7.45 -22.33 4.85
N LEU A 194 7.78 -21.67 3.75
CA LEU A 194 8.55 -22.27 2.65
C LEU A 194 9.95 -22.71 3.10
N LEU A 195 10.65 -21.87 3.85
CA LEU A 195 11.97 -22.18 4.40
C LEU A 195 11.91 -23.35 5.38
N ALA A 196 10.96 -23.32 6.32
CA ALA A 196 10.74 -24.42 7.26
C ALA A 196 10.39 -25.72 6.53
N GLY A 197 9.57 -25.64 5.47
CA GLY A 197 9.20 -26.76 4.63
C GLY A 197 10.42 -27.38 3.94
N ALA A 198 11.27 -26.56 3.32
CA ALA A 198 12.50 -27.03 2.68
C ALA A 198 13.47 -27.70 3.66
N VAL A 199 13.65 -27.10 4.85
CA VAL A 199 14.48 -27.68 5.92
C VAL A 199 13.90 -29.01 6.42
N ALA A 200 12.58 -29.09 6.59
CA ALA A 200 11.91 -30.31 7.04
C ALA A 200 12.01 -31.45 6.02
N VAL A 201 11.83 -31.17 4.72
CA VAL A 201 12.04 -32.16 3.66
C VAL A 201 13.50 -32.61 3.61
N GLY A 202 14.46 -31.68 3.64
CA GLY A 202 15.89 -32.03 3.61
C GLY A 202 16.32 -32.88 4.81
N THR A 203 15.92 -32.48 6.02
CA THR A 203 16.24 -33.20 7.26
C THR A 203 15.54 -34.55 7.31
N GLY A 204 14.26 -34.60 6.94
CA GLY A 204 13.47 -35.84 6.93
C GLY A 204 14.00 -36.83 5.90
N GLY A 205 14.33 -36.36 4.69
CA GLY A 205 14.97 -37.15 3.65
C GLY A 205 16.33 -37.69 4.08
N TYR A 206 17.15 -36.86 4.74
CA TYR A 206 18.43 -37.31 5.30
C TYR A 206 18.23 -38.44 6.31
N LEU A 207 17.32 -38.29 7.28
CA LEU A 207 17.04 -39.31 8.29
C LEU A 207 16.55 -40.64 7.70
N LEU A 208 15.76 -40.59 6.62
CA LEU A 208 15.28 -41.78 5.91
C LEU A 208 16.36 -42.46 5.06
N SER A 209 17.36 -41.69 4.61
CA SER A 209 18.45 -42.18 3.74
C SER A 209 19.69 -42.65 4.50
N SER A 210 19.83 -42.27 5.77
CA SER A 210 21.00 -42.56 6.58
C SER A 210 20.88 -43.95 7.23
N PRO A 211 21.86 -44.86 7.05
CA PRO A 211 21.80 -46.24 7.55
C PRO A 211 21.95 -46.38 9.06
#